data_AF-A0A6L7GAL9-F1
#
_entry.id   AF-A0A6L7GAL9-F1
#
_cell.length_a   1.000
_cell.length_b   1.000
_cell.length_c   1.000
_cell.angle_alpha   90.00
_cell.angle_beta   90.00
_cell.angle_gamma   90.00
#
_symmetry.space_group_name_H-M   'P 1'
#
loop_
_entity.id
_entity.type
_entity.pdbx_description
1 polymer ?
#
loop_
_entity_poly.entity_id
_entity_poly.type
_entity_poly.pdbx_seq_one_letter_code
_entity_poly.pdbx_strand_id
1 'polypeptide(L)'
;VAGGGDGTLNQVVNASLVEDSSPKCSFGLLPLGTANDFAHGAGLPAADPWAALALCAEGDATSIDVGEVENRVFVNLLAGGTGSR
;
A
#
# COMPACT_ATOMS: atom_id res chain seq x y z
N VAL A 1 -0.34 9.12 4.20
CA VAL A 1 0.68 8.13 4.61
C VAL A 1 0.03 7.05 5.46
N ALA A 2 0.21 5.78 5.12
CA ALA A 2 -0.24 4.63 5.90
C ALA A 2 0.88 4.15 6.82
N GLY A 3 0.65 4.15 8.15
CA GLY A 3 1.59 3.62 9.13
C GLY A 3 1.17 2.23 9.60
N GLY A 4 1.83 1.19 9.10
CA GLY A 4 1.45 -0.20 9.36
C GLY A 4 2.05 -1.16 8.35
N GLY A 5 1.38 -2.29 8.14
CA GLY A 5 1.75 -3.27 7.12
C GLY A 5 0.89 -3.16 5.86
N ASP A 6 0.94 -4.20 5.03
CA ASP A 6 0.24 -4.24 3.72
C ASP A 6 -1.27 -4.08 3.86
N GLY A 7 -1.86 -4.64 4.93
CA GLY A 7 -3.29 -4.48 5.22
C GLY A 7 -3.69 -3.02 5.48
N THR A 8 -2.86 -2.28 6.22
CA THR A 8 -3.08 -0.85 6.50
C THR A 8 -2.96 -0.03 5.23
N LEU A 9 -1.94 -0.29 4.41
CA LEU A 9 -1.80 0.35 3.10
C LEU A 9 -3.04 0.12 2.24
N ASN A 10 -3.50 -1.12 2.16
CA ASN A 10 -4.66 -1.49 1.35
C ASN A 10 -5.94 -0.77 1.81
N GLN A 11 -6.16 -0.66 3.13
CA GLN A 11 -7.31 0.08 3.68
C GLN A 11 -7.25 1.57 3.33
N VAL A 12 -6.08 2.20 3.45
CA VAL A 12 -5.90 3.63 3.13
C VAL A 12 -6.14 3.90 1.65
N VAL A 13 -5.62 3.04 0.77
CA VAL A 13 -5.81 3.18 -0.68
C VAL A 13 -7.28 2.98 -1.05
N ASN A 14 -7.93 1.94 -0.54
CA ASN A 14 -9.37 1.73 -0.76
C ASN A 14 -10.19 2.94 -0.30
N ALA A 15 -9.97 3.42 0.92
CA ALA A 15 -10.70 4.57 1.45
C ALA A 15 -10.57 5.83 0.57
N SER A 16 -9.46 5.96 -0.16
CA SER A 16 -9.22 7.08 -1.06
C SER A 16 -9.75 6.89 -2.48
N LEU A 17 -9.89 5.66 -2.97
CA LEU A 17 -10.22 5.35 -4.37
C LEU A 17 -11.63 4.75 -4.57
N VAL A 18 -12.38 4.49 -3.51
CA VAL A 18 -13.70 3.82 -3.57
C VAL A 18 -14.75 4.61 -4.38
N GLU A 19 -14.73 5.95 -4.34
CA GLU A 19 -15.72 6.77 -5.07
C GLU A 19 -15.20 7.33 -6.41
N ASP A 20 -13.89 7.45 -6.55
CA ASP A 20 -13.22 8.03 -7.70
C ASP A 20 -11.86 7.36 -7.88
N SER A 21 -11.64 6.73 -9.03
CA SER A 21 -10.39 6.05 -9.35
C SER A 21 -9.23 7.01 -9.65
N SER A 22 -9.50 8.33 -9.71
CA SER A 22 -8.45 9.34 -9.80
C SER A 22 -7.87 9.67 -8.42
N PRO A 23 -6.58 9.36 -8.16
CA PRO A 23 -5.96 9.70 -6.88
C PRO A 23 -5.88 11.22 -6.71
N LYS A 24 -6.40 11.72 -5.57
CA LYS A 24 -6.34 13.15 -5.21
C LYS A 24 -5.04 13.54 -4.50
N CYS A 25 -4.25 12.55 -4.10
CA CYS A 25 -2.96 12.71 -3.46
C CYS A 25 -2.08 11.48 -3.72
N SER A 26 -0.78 11.63 -3.47
CA SER A 26 0.16 10.51 -3.45
C SER A 26 0.03 9.69 -2.17
N PHE A 27 0.27 8.39 -2.26
CA PHE A 27 0.31 7.48 -1.11
C PHE A 27 1.74 7.26 -0.66
N GLY A 28 1.93 7.14 0.66
CA GLY A 28 3.20 6.79 1.27
C GLY A 28 3.00 5.67 2.29
N LEU A 29 4.00 4.80 2.44
CA LEU A 29 3.99 3.69 3.38
C LEU A 29 5.10 3.88 4.42
N LEU A 30 4.72 3.90 5.69
CA LEU A 30 5.63 3.76 6.82
C LEU A 30 5.54 2.31 7.33
N PRO A 31 6.59 1.49 7.15
CA PRO A 31 6.55 0.04 7.35
C PRO A 31 6.61 -0.32 8.84
N LEU A 32 5.46 -0.29 9.50
CA LEU A 32 5.30 -0.60 10.93
C LEU A 32 4.58 -1.93 11.17
N GLY A 33 4.34 -2.71 10.10
CA GLY A 33 3.75 -4.04 10.17
C GLY A 33 4.81 -5.13 10.38
N THR A 34 4.33 -6.37 10.50
CA THR A 34 5.18 -7.55 10.76
C THR A 34 5.96 -8.00 9.53
N ALA A 35 5.30 -8.10 8.37
CA ALA A 35 5.89 -8.61 7.13
C ALA A 35 6.36 -7.48 6.20
N ASN A 36 5.48 -6.48 5.98
CA ASN A 36 5.74 -5.35 5.07
C ASN A 36 6.16 -5.82 3.69
N ASP A 37 5.47 -6.81 3.13
CA ASP A 37 5.86 -7.48 1.88
C ASP A 37 5.90 -6.49 0.72
N PHE A 38 4.96 -5.54 0.67
CA PHE A 38 4.96 -4.47 -0.32
C PHE A 38 6.18 -3.58 -0.19
N ALA A 39 6.58 -3.20 1.03
CA ALA A 39 7.76 -2.36 1.25
C ALA A 39 9.03 -3.06 0.75
N HIS A 40 9.18 -4.36 1.05
CA HIS A 40 10.31 -5.15 0.57
C HIS A 40 10.28 -5.30 -0.96
N GLY A 41 9.14 -5.67 -1.53
CA GLY A 41 8.97 -5.87 -2.98
C GLY A 41 9.16 -4.60 -3.80
N ALA A 42 8.75 -3.44 -3.26
CA ALA A 42 8.93 -2.13 -3.88
C ALA A 42 10.30 -1.49 -3.61
N GLY A 43 11.20 -2.16 -2.88
CA GLY A 43 12.53 -1.64 -2.56
C GLY A 43 12.53 -0.45 -1.59
N LEU A 44 11.47 -0.29 -0.79
CA LEU A 44 11.38 0.76 0.21
C LEU A 44 12.28 0.44 1.43
N PRO A 45 12.65 1.46 2.25
CA PRO A 45 13.47 1.27 3.45
C PRO A 45 12.73 0.53 4.58
N ALA A 46 12.38 -0.74 4.38
CA ALA A 46 11.55 -1.52 5.32
C ALA A 46 12.19 -1.70 6.71
N ALA A 47 13.52 -1.71 6.78
CA ALA A 47 14.28 -1.86 8.02
C ALA A 47 14.54 -0.54 8.77
N ASP A 48 14.30 0.60 8.12
CA ASP A 48 14.54 1.93 8.69
C ASP A 48 13.28 2.81 8.55
N PRO A 49 12.42 2.86 9.58
CA PRO A 49 11.22 3.68 9.56
C PRO A 49 11.49 5.17 9.37
N TRP A 50 12.64 5.69 9.80
CA TRP A 50 12.96 7.11 9.63
C TRP A 50 13.30 7.42 8.18
N ALA A 51 14.07 6.55 7.52
CA ALA A 51 14.33 6.66 6.09
C ALA A 51 13.03 6.53 5.26
N ALA A 52 12.14 5.61 5.62
CA ALA A 52 10.84 5.48 4.97
C ALA A 52 9.95 6.72 5.18
N LEU A 53 9.98 7.34 6.37
CA LEU A 53 9.28 8.58 6.65
C LEU A 53 9.83 9.75 5.82
N ALA A 54 11.16 9.89 5.74
CA ALA A 54 11.81 10.90 4.90
C ALA A 54 11.40 10.74 3.43
N LEU A 55 11.38 9.50 2.92
CA LEU A 55 10.91 9.20 1.57
C LEU A 55 9.44 9.62 1.37
N CYS A 56 8.57 9.40 2.35
CA CYS A 56 7.17 9.85 2.27
C CYS A 56 7.00 11.37 2.27
N ALA A 57 7.93 12.11 2.88
CA ALA A 57 7.85 13.55 3.04
C ALA A 57 8.52 14.32 1.88
N GLU A 58 9.63 13.78 1.36
CA GLU A 58 10.53 14.49 0.44
C GLU A 58 10.69 13.75 -0.91
N GLY A 59 10.29 12.49 -0.99
CA GLY A 59 10.44 11.68 -2.19
C GLY A 59 9.44 12.02 -3.29
N ASP A 60 9.88 11.86 -4.54
CA ASP A 60 9.00 11.97 -5.69
C ASP A 60 8.05 10.77 -5.78
N ALA A 61 6.77 11.06 -6.03
CA ALA A 61 5.78 10.02 -6.24
C ALA A 61 5.99 9.34 -7.60
N THR A 62 5.98 8.01 -7.60
CA THR A 62 6.00 7.20 -8.83
C THR A 62 4.63 6.56 -9.01
N SER A 63 4.10 6.59 -10.24
CA SER A 63 2.86 5.90 -10.57
C SER A 63 3.04 4.39 -10.47
N ILE A 64 2.10 3.73 -9.81
CA ILE A 64 2.03 2.27 -9.73
C ILE A 64 0.66 1.80 -10.21
N ASP A 65 0.63 0.59 -10.75
CA ASP A 65 -0.63 -0.08 -11.04
C ASP A 65 -1.24 -0.62 -9.74
N VAL A 66 -2.56 -0.61 -9.65
CA VAL A 66 -3.33 -1.28 -8.61
C VAL A 66 -4.37 -2.16 -9.28
N GLY A 67 -4.72 -3.26 -8.64
CA GLY A 67 -5.82 -4.10 -9.13
C GLY A 67 -7.14 -3.75 -8.45
N GLU A 68 -8.25 -4.07 -9.11
CA GLU A 68 -9.60 -3.84 -8.58
C GLU A 68 -10.52 -5.03 -8.87
N VAL A 69 -11.28 -5.46 -7.88
CA VAL A 69 -12.35 -6.46 -8.01
C VAL A 69 -13.57 -5.98 -7.22
N GLU A 70 -14.73 -5.93 -7.88
CA GLU A 70 -16.01 -5.51 -7.25
C GLU A 70 -15.90 -4.18 -6.47
N ASN A 71 -15.29 -3.15 -7.08
CA ASN A 71 -15.03 -1.83 -6.46
C ASN A 71 -14.11 -1.88 -5.23
N ARG A 72 -13.28 -2.92 -5.10
CA ARG A 72 -12.28 -3.03 -4.04
C ARG A 72 -10.90 -3.10 -4.65
N VAL A 73 -10.05 -2.15 -4.27
CA VAL A 73 -8.68 -2.04 -4.74
C VAL A 73 -7.77 -3.00 -3.97
N PHE A 74 -6.71 -3.50 -4.59
CA PHE A 74 -5.62 -4.23 -3.95
C PHE A 74 -4.27 -3.77 -4.49
N VAL A 75 -3.34 -3.53 -3.56
CA VAL A 75 -2.04 -2.90 -3.86
C VAL A 75 -0.92 -3.91 -4.07
N ASN A 76 -0.99 -5.08 -3.42
CA ASN A 76 0.09 -6.08 -3.47
C ASN A 76 -0.39 -7.43 -4.03
N LEU A 77 -1.28 -8.10 -3.30
CA LEU A 77 -1.70 -9.45 -3.65
C LEU A 77 -3.19 -9.66 -3.39
N LEU A 78 -3.85 -10.32 -4.35
CA LEU A 78 -5.14 -10.97 -4.18
C LEU A 78 -4.93 -12.47 -4.34
N ALA A 79 -5.22 -13.23 -3.29
CA ALA A 79 -5.11 -14.69 -3.28
C ALA A 79 -6.48 -15.33 -3.09
N GLY A 80 -6.79 -16.33 -3.90
CA GLY A 80 -8.01 -17.13 -3.83
C GLY A 80 -7.69 -18.62 -3.85
N GLY A 81 -8.42 -19.40 -3.07
CA GLY A 81 -8.27 -20.85 -2.99
C GLY A 81 -9.60 -21.51 -2.64
N THR A 82 -9.77 -22.77 -3.04
CA THR A 82 -10.94 -23.58 -2.68
C THR A 82 -10.62 -24.38 -1.42
N GLY A 83 -11.46 -24.26 -0.39
CA GLY A 83 -11.35 -25.05 0.84
C GLY A 83 -12.72 -25.31 1.45
N SER A 84 -12.88 -26.41 2.19
CA SER A 84 -14.03 -26.60 3.07
C SER A 84 -13.84 -25.70 4.30
N ARG A 85 -14.71 -24.71 4.47
CA ARG A 85 -14.72 -23.84 5.67
C ARG A 85 -15.10 -24.61 6.92
#